data_AF-A0A965M5K7-F1
#
_entry.id   AF-A0A965M5K7-F1
#
_cell.length_a   1.000
_cell.length_b   1.000
_cell.length_c   1.000
_cell.angle_alpha   90.00
_cell.angle_beta   90.00
_cell.angle_gamma   90.00
#
_symmetry.space_group_name_H-M   'P 1'
#
loop_
_entity.id
_entity.type
_entity.pdbx_description
1 polymer ?
#
loop_
_entity_poly.entity_id
_entity_poly.type
_entity_poly.pdbx_seq_one_letter_code
_entity_poly.pdbx_strand_id
1 'polypeptide(L)'
;MSLVLSTPRNFTPGETKEELIKVAKDGLDVIQDLPRYAKEGVQAIAADDFMRFKWYGVYQQKPKEDGYFMLRTRIPGGQLNPAQLREISSLTDQFAHGFGDVTTRQTIQLHWLRIEQFPEIFRRLESVGITC
;
A
#
# COMPACT_ATOMS: atom_id res chain seq x y z
N MET A 1 6.07 29.72 -5.05
CA MET A 1 7.49 29.51 -5.38
C MET A 1 7.65 28.01 -5.55
N SER A 2 7.61 27.52 -6.80
CA SER A 2 7.55 26.09 -7.12
C SER A 2 8.92 25.46 -6.91
N LEU A 3 9.06 24.64 -5.87
CA LEU A 3 10.21 23.76 -5.68
C LEU A 3 9.98 22.52 -6.56
N VAL A 4 10.39 22.61 -7.82
CA VAL A 4 10.61 21.41 -8.63
C VAL A 4 11.83 20.72 -8.02
N LEU A 5 11.60 19.65 -7.27
CA LEU A 5 12.64 18.75 -6.78
C LEU A 5 13.24 17.99 -7.98
N SER A 6 14.09 18.66 -8.76
CA SER A 6 14.91 17.99 -9.77
C SER A 6 15.97 17.18 -9.03
N THR A 7 15.66 15.91 -8.76
CA THR A 7 16.64 15.01 -8.15
C THR A 7 17.80 14.83 -9.15
N PRO A 8 19.06 15.16 -8.80
CA PRO A 8 20.18 14.90 -9.68
C PRO A 8 20.53 13.42 -9.51
N ARG A 9 20.01 12.57 -10.40
CA ARG A 9 20.49 11.20 -10.52
C ARG A 9 20.91 10.99 -11.96
N ASN A 10 22.21 10.78 -12.18
CA ASN A 10 22.76 10.13 -13.37
C ASN A 10 22.25 8.68 -13.42
N PHE A 11 20.93 8.50 -13.44
CA PHE A 11 20.24 7.23 -13.49
C PHE A 11 19.71 7.12 -14.91
N THR A 12 20.37 6.32 -15.72
CA THR A 12 19.82 5.84 -16.97
C THR A 12 18.86 4.71 -16.60
N PRO A 13 17.53 4.89 -16.75
CA PRO A 13 16.58 3.84 -16.45
C PRO A 13 16.91 2.61 -17.30
N GLY A 14 16.93 1.43 -16.68
CA GLY A 14 17.07 0.18 -17.42
C GLY A 14 15.88 -0.05 -18.36
N GLU A 15 16.01 -1.01 -19.27
CA GLU A 15 14.97 -1.33 -20.27
C GLU A 15 13.86 -2.25 -19.72
N THR A 16 13.90 -2.60 -18.43
CA THR A 16 12.89 -3.50 -17.86
C THR A 16 11.54 -2.81 -17.75
N LYS A 17 10.47 -3.61 -17.81
CA LYS A 17 9.09 -3.10 -17.69
C LYS A 17 8.91 -2.25 -16.41
N GLU A 18 9.50 -2.68 -15.30
CA GLU A 18 9.41 -1.97 -14.02
C GLU A 18 10.08 -0.59 -14.04
N GLU A 19 11.23 -0.46 -14.72
CA GLU A 19 11.88 0.85 -14.87
C GLU A 19 11.05 1.78 -15.74
N LEU A 20 10.47 1.28 -16.84
CA LEU A 20 9.59 2.05 -17.71
C LEU A 20 8.34 2.54 -16.95
N ILE A 21 7.73 1.69 -16.10
CA ILE A 21 6.59 2.06 -15.24
C ILE A 21 6.97 3.22 -14.30
N LYS A 22 8.16 3.17 -13.69
CA LYS A 22 8.65 4.20 -12.78
C LYS A 22 8.95 5.52 -13.48
N VAL A 23 9.44 5.48 -14.72
CA VAL A 23 9.66 6.67 -15.55
C VAL A 23 8.33 7.32 -15.96
N ALA A 24 7.33 6.51 -16.29
CA ALA A 24 6.04 7.02 -16.77
C ALA A 24 5.26 7.80 -15.70
N LYS A 25 5.36 7.38 -14.42
CA LYS A 25 4.71 8.03 -13.27
C LYS A 25 5.39 7.59 -11.99
N ASP A 26 5.67 8.54 -11.09
CA ASP A 26 6.23 8.24 -9.78
C ASP A 26 5.33 7.26 -9.02
N GLY A 27 5.94 6.28 -8.35
CA GLY A 27 5.21 5.30 -7.56
C GLY A 27 4.37 5.94 -6.44
N LEU A 28 4.82 7.06 -5.89
CA LEU A 28 4.11 7.79 -4.84
C LEU A 28 2.85 8.50 -5.36
N ASP A 29 2.80 8.87 -6.64
CA ASP A 29 1.65 9.57 -7.19
C ASP A 29 0.42 8.67 -7.36
N VAL A 30 0.53 7.36 -7.17
CA VAL A 30 -0.61 6.42 -7.23
C VAL A 30 -1.67 6.71 -6.16
N ILE A 31 -1.28 7.32 -5.03
CA ILE A 31 -2.22 7.62 -3.94
C ILE A 31 -3.30 8.61 -4.35
N GLN A 32 -3.02 9.47 -5.34
CA GLN A 32 -3.96 10.45 -5.86
C GLN A 32 -5.14 9.79 -6.60
N ASP A 33 -4.92 8.59 -7.15
CA ASP A 33 -5.97 7.80 -7.82
C ASP A 33 -6.75 6.90 -6.86
N LEU A 34 -6.25 6.66 -5.65
CA LEU A 34 -6.88 5.75 -4.69
C LEU A 34 -8.35 6.10 -4.41
N PRO A 35 -8.77 7.37 -4.23
CA PRO A 35 -10.18 7.70 -4.02
C PRO A 35 -11.08 7.33 -5.20
N ARG A 36 -10.55 7.34 -6.43
CA ARG A 36 -11.26 6.90 -7.63
C ARG A 36 -11.38 5.38 -7.64
N TYR A 37 -10.28 4.67 -7.44
CA TYR A 37 -10.28 3.20 -7.39
C TYR A 37 -11.14 2.64 -6.26
N ALA A 38 -11.17 3.31 -5.10
CA ALA A 38 -12.02 2.92 -3.99
C ALA A 38 -13.51 3.10 -4.27
N LYS A 39 -13.90 3.91 -5.26
CA LYS A 39 -15.30 4.09 -5.69
C LYS A 39 -15.66 3.19 -6.86
N GLU A 40 -14.74 3.07 -7.83
CA GLU A 40 -14.97 2.37 -9.09
C GLU A 40 -14.64 0.87 -9.01
N GLY A 41 -13.92 0.43 -7.98
CA GLY A 41 -13.55 -0.97 -7.75
C GLY A 41 -12.26 -1.41 -8.45
N VAL A 42 -11.86 -2.66 -8.20
CA VAL A 42 -10.58 -3.25 -8.66
C VAL A 42 -10.40 -3.23 -10.17
N GLN A 43 -11.49 -3.36 -10.93
CA GLN A 43 -11.52 -3.36 -12.39
C GLN A 43 -11.08 -2.02 -13.00
N ALA A 44 -11.19 -0.92 -12.26
CA ALA A 44 -10.78 0.39 -12.72
C ALA A 44 -9.27 0.62 -12.58
N ILE A 45 -8.56 -0.25 -11.85
CA ILE A 45 -7.12 -0.11 -11.59
C ILE A 45 -6.33 -0.40 -12.87
N ALA A 46 -5.50 0.55 -13.27
CA ALA A 46 -4.59 0.36 -14.40
C ALA A 46 -3.57 -0.75 -14.10
N ALA A 47 -3.22 -1.56 -15.10
CA ALA A 47 -2.32 -2.71 -14.94
C ALA A 47 -0.98 -2.36 -14.27
N ASP A 48 -0.44 -1.18 -14.57
CA ASP A 48 0.83 -0.70 -14.03
C ASP A 48 0.69 -0.16 -12.60
N ASP A 49 -0.50 0.28 -12.19
CA ASP A 49 -0.72 0.81 -10.84
C ASP A 49 -0.70 -0.29 -9.78
N PHE A 50 -0.98 -1.55 -10.14
CA PHE A 50 -0.72 -2.70 -9.26
C PHE A 50 0.76 -2.80 -8.85
N MET A 51 1.68 -2.36 -9.71
CA MET A 51 3.09 -2.27 -9.38
C MET A 51 3.38 -1.06 -8.50
N ARG A 52 2.80 0.11 -8.81
CA ARG A 52 2.99 1.35 -8.05
C ARG A 52 2.45 1.26 -6.62
N PHE A 53 1.34 0.57 -6.41
CA PHE A 53 0.75 0.33 -5.09
C PHE A 53 1.70 -0.33 -4.08
N LYS A 54 2.73 -1.04 -4.57
CA LYS A 54 3.77 -1.62 -3.71
C LYS A 54 4.59 -0.57 -2.96
N TRP A 55 4.62 0.68 -3.43
CA TRP A 55 5.25 1.80 -2.70
C TRP A 55 4.53 2.15 -1.40
N TYR A 56 3.24 1.79 -1.30
CA TYR A 56 2.39 1.97 -0.12
C TYR A 56 2.12 0.63 0.61
N GLY A 57 2.95 -0.38 0.36
CA GLY A 57 2.81 -1.69 0.99
C GLY A 57 1.58 -2.49 0.54
N VAL A 58 0.91 -2.08 -0.55
CA VAL A 58 -0.29 -2.75 -1.07
C VAL A 58 0.10 -3.70 -2.20
N TYR A 59 -0.24 -4.98 -2.03
CA TYR A 59 0.08 -6.04 -2.98
C TYR A 59 -1.18 -6.76 -3.42
N GLN A 60 -1.34 -6.99 -4.72
CA GLN A 60 -2.41 -7.85 -5.22
C GLN A 60 -2.21 -9.28 -4.70
N GLN A 61 -3.24 -9.83 -4.05
CA GLN A 61 -3.24 -11.20 -3.55
C GLN A 61 -3.54 -12.19 -4.69
N LYS A 62 -3.07 -13.43 -4.54
CA LYS A 62 -3.41 -14.54 -5.45
C LYS A 62 -4.53 -15.39 -4.83
N PRO A 63 -5.44 -15.96 -5.64
CA PRO A 63 -5.61 -15.77 -7.08
C PRO A 63 -6.09 -14.34 -7.40
N LYS A 64 -5.62 -13.77 -8.53
CA LYS A 64 -5.80 -12.33 -8.82
C LYS A 64 -7.25 -11.97 -9.13
N GLU A 65 -7.99 -12.96 -9.57
CA GLU A 65 -9.39 -12.91 -10.00
C GLU A 65 -10.32 -12.56 -8.83
N ASP A 66 -9.91 -12.86 -7.60
CA ASP A 66 -10.70 -12.58 -6.39
C ASP A 66 -10.68 -11.11 -5.99
N GLY A 67 -9.77 -10.31 -6.56
CA GLY A 67 -9.69 -8.86 -6.33
C GLY A 67 -9.22 -8.45 -4.93
N TYR A 68 -8.62 -9.36 -4.17
CA TYR A 68 -8.08 -9.08 -2.84
C TYR A 68 -6.67 -8.52 -2.87
N PHE A 69 -6.32 -7.84 -1.78
CA PHE A 69 -5.00 -7.26 -1.54
C PHE A 69 -4.45 -7.69 -0.19
N MET A 70 -3.13 -7.76 -0.12
CA MET A 70 -2.36 -7.80 1.11
C MET A 70 -1.80 -6.40 1.39
N LEU A 71 -1.98 -5.93 2.62
CA LEU A 71 -1.33 -4.73 3.14
C LEU A 71 -0.19 -5.12 4.07
N ARG A 72 0.99 -4.58 3.82
CA ARG A 72 2.14 -4.66 4.72
C ARG A 72 2.32 -3.33 5.42
N THR A 73 2.24 -3.35 6.74
CA THR A 73 2.54 -2.18 7.58
C THR A 73 4.05 -1.89 7.64
N ARG A 74 4.43 -0.67 8.04
CA ARG A 74 5.82 -0.31 8.34
C ARG A 74 6.01 -0.11 9.84
N ILE A 75 6.72 -1.05 10.48
CA ILE A 75 6.97 -1.03 11.94
C ILE A 75 8.49 -1.10 12.18
N PRO A 76 9.18 0.03 12.39
CA PRO A 76 10.62 0.06 12.63
C PRO A 76 11.01 -0.77 13.86
N GLY A 77 11.89 -1.76 13.67
CA GLY A 77 12.35 -2.65 14.74
C GLY A 77 11.25 -3.49 15.39
N GLY A 78 10.06 -3.61 14.78
CA GLY A 78 8.93 -4.34 15.35
C GLY A 78 8.33 -3.74 16.61
N GLN A 79 8.63 -2.47 16.91
CA GLN A 79 8.16 -1.82 18.14
C GLN A 79 6.80 -1.16 17.91
N LEU A 80 5.80 -1.61 18.67
CA LEU A 80 4.46 -1.04 18.70
C LEU A 80 4.10 -0.61 20.11
N ASN A 81 3.41 0.52 20.23
CA ASN A 81 2.71 0.87 21.47
C ASN A 81 1.35 0.16 21.53
N PRO A 82 0.69 0.10 22.71
CA PRO A 82 -0.60 -0.58 22.85
C PRO A 82 -1.72 0.00 21.96
N ALA A 83 -1.72 1.30 21.67
CA ALA A 83 -2.73 1.91 20.82
C ALA A 83 -2.57 1.47 19.35
N GLN A 84 -1.34 1.42 18.85
CA GLN A 84 -1.03 0.93 17.52
C GLN A 84 -1.42 -0.54 17.34
N LEU A 85 -1.09 -1.39 18.31
CA LEU A 85 -1.46 -2.80 18.24
C LEU A 85 -2.99 -3.01 18.30
N ARG A 86 -3.70 -2.25 19.13
CA ARG A 86 -5.18 -2.28 19.17
C ARG A 86 -5.79 -1.85 17.85
N GLU A 87 -5.24 -0.81 17.23
CA GLU A 87 -5.74 -0.33 15.94
C GLU A 87 -5.55 -1.37 14.83
N ILE A 88 -4.36 -1.98 14.76
CA ILE A 88 -4.10 -3.10 13.84
C ILE A 88 -5.08 -4.25 14.12
N SER A 89 -5.28 -4.63 15.38
CA SER A 89 -6.25 -5.68 15.75
C SER A 89 -7.66 -5.36 15.28
N SER A 90 -8.12 -4.12 15.47
CA SER A 90 -9.45 -3.70 15.05
C SER A 90 -9.60 -3.74 13.52
N LEU A 91 -8.58 -3.33 12.78
CA LEU A 91 -8.55 -3.44 11.31
C LEU A 91 -8.55 -4.90 10.86
N THR A 92 -7.83 -5.77 11.57
CA THR A 92 -7.80 -7.21 11.32
C THR A 92 -9.18 -7.84 11.45
N ASP A 93 -9.89 -7.56 12.54
CA ASP A 93 -11.23 -8.09 12.80
C ASP A 93 -12.25 -7.57 11.76
N GLN A 94 -12.14 -6.29 11.39
CA GLN A 94 -13.12 -5.65 10.51
C GLN A 94 -12.90 -5.98 9.03
N PHE A 95 -11.65 -6.07 8.57
CA PHE A 95 -11.33 -6.12 7.15
C PHE A 95 -10.53 -7.36 6.72
N ALA A 96 -9.76 -7.98 7.61
CA ALA A 96 -8.84 -9.07 7.27
C ALA A 96 -9.27 -10.45 7.83
N HIS A 97 -10.58 -10.63 8.03
CA HIS A 97 -11.18 -11.90 8.48
C HIS A 97 -10.63 -12.40 9.84
N GLY A 98 -10.11 -11.51 10.69
CA GLY A 98 -9.55 -11.88 11.99
C GLY A 98 -8.13 -12.47 11.92
N PHE A 99 -7.45 -12.42 10.77
CA PHE A 99 -6.08 -12.93 10.62
C PHE A 99 -5.07 -11.81 10.31
N GLY A 100 -3.94 -11.83 11.04
CA GLY A 100 -2.80 -10.97 10.78
C GLY A 100 -1.49 -11.73 10.97
N ASP A 101 -0.57 -11.62 10.02
CA ASP A 101 0.67 -12.40 9.98
C ASP A 101 1.86 -11.55 10.43
N VAL A 102 2.60 -12.04 11.43
CA VAL A 102 3.91 -11.48 11.79
C VAL A 102 4.96 -12.01 10.82
N THR A 103 5.65 -11.09 10.16
CA THR A 103 6.65 -11.42 9.14
C THR A 103 8.04 -11.60 9.74
N THR A 104 8.95 -12.21 8.97
CA THR A 104 10.37 -12.34 9.32
C THR A 104 11.10 -11.00 9.45
N ARG A 105 10.47 -9.89 9.03
CA ARG A 105 10.98 -8.52 9.18
C ARG A 105 10.28 -7.76 10.32
N GLN A 106 9.65 -8.47 11.24
CA GLN A 106 9.00 -7.91 12.44
C GLN A 106 7.91 -6.88 12.12
N THR A 107 7.24 -7.04 10.99
CA THR A 107 6.04 -6.26 10.63
C THR A 107 4.80 -7.15 10.54
N ILE A 108 3.61 -6.56 10.54
CA ILE A 108 2.32 -7.24 10.43
C ILE A 108 1.75 -7.08 9.02
N GLN A 109 1.28 -8.18 8.43
CA GLN A 109 0.56 -8.22 7.16
C GLN A 109 -0.93 -8.54 7.38
N LEU A 110 -1.79 -7.85 6.65
CA LEU A 110 -3.23 -8.06 6.61
C LEU A 110 -3.62 -8.54 5.22
N HIS A 111 -4.47 -9.56 5.15
CA HIS A 111 -4.91 -10.20 3.90
C HIS A 111 -6.40 -9.98 3.66
N TRP A 112 -6.89 -10.35 2.47
CA TRP A 112 -8.32 -10.28 2.10
C TRP A 112 -8.92 -8.86 2.04
N LEU A 113 -8.07 -7.85 1.95
CA LEU A 113 -8.51 -6.46 1.85
C LEU A 113 -9.04 -6.17 0.45
N ARG A 114 -10.04 -5.30 0.33
CA ARG A 114 -10.56 -4.81 -0.95
C ARG A 114 -10.17 -3.35 -1.17
N ILE A 115 -10.06 -2.93 -2.43
CA ILE A 115 -9.56 -1.58 -2.77
C ILE A 115 -10.41 -0.46 -2.15
N GLU A 116 -11.71 -0.69 -1.99
CA GLU A 116 -12.70 0.22 -1.42
C GLU A 116 -12.41 0.56 0.04
N GLN A 117 -11.70 -0.32 0.75
CA GLN A 117 -11.41 -0.19 2.19
C GLN A 117 -10.13 0.61 2.47
N PHE A 118 -9.21 0.70 1.50
CA PHE A 118 -7.88 1.30 1.72
C PHE A 118 -7.91 2.77 2.17
N PRO A 119 -8.80 3.66 1.69
CA PRO A 119 -8.88 5.02 2.23
C PRO A 119 -9.15 5.05 3.73
N GLU A 120 -10.02 4.17 4.24
CA GLU A 120 -10.32 4.09 5.67
C GLU A 120 -9.15 3.47 6.44
N ILE A 121 -8.59 2.37 5.94
CA ILE A 121 -7.46 1.66 6.57
C ILE A 121 -6.27 2.61 6.72
N PHE A 122 -5.91 3.35 5.67
CA PHE A 122 -4.80 4.31 5.71
C PHE A 122 -5.03 5.43 6.71
N ARG A 123 -6.23 6.05 6.69
CA ARG A 123 -6.59 7.09 7.66
C ARG A 123 -6.48 6.59 9.11
N ARG A 124 -6.91 5.35 9.36
CA ARG A 124 -6.89 4.74 10.71
C ARG A 124 -5.47 4.42 11.16
N LEU A 125 -4.65 3.82 10.31
CA LEU A 125 -3.23 3.60 10.62
C LEU A 125 -2.47 4.91 10.85
N GLU A 126 -2.72 5.92 10.02
CA GLU A 126 -2.11 7.25 10.17
C GLU A 126 -2.49 7.90 11.51
N SER A 127 -3.73 7.71 11.98
CA SER A 127 -4.21 8.25 13.26
C SER A 127 -3.44 7.74 14.49
N VAL A 128 -2.76 6.59 14.37
CA VAL A 128 -1.89 6.01 15.40
C VAL A 128 -0.40 6.07 15.03
N GLY A 129 -0.06 6.83 13.98
CA GLY A 129 1.31 7.06 13.53
C GLY A 129 1.96 5.88 12.81
N ILE A 130 1.17 4.94 12.29
CA ILE A 130 1.67 3.87 11.41
C ILE A 130 1.58 4.33 9.95
N THR A 131 2.65 4.10 9.20
CA THR A 131 2.70 4.30 7.75
C THR A 131 2.84 2.97 7.03
N CYS A 132 2.58 2.95 5.73
CA CYS A 132 2.65 1.78 4.86
C CYS A 132 3.49 2.09 3.62
#